data_AF-A0A926HXB0-F1
#
_entry.id   AF-A0A926HXB0-F1
#
_cell.length_a   1.000
_cell.length_b   1.000
_cell.length_c   1.000
_cell.angle_alpha   90.00
_cell.angle_beta   90.00
_cell.angle_gamma   90.00
#
_symmetry.space_group_name_H-M   'P 1'
#
loop_
_entity.id
_entity.type
_entity.pdbx_description
1 polymer ?
#
loop_
_entity_poly.entity_id
_entity_poly.type
_entity_poly.pdbx_seq_one_letter_code
_entity_poly.pdbx_strand_id
1 'polypeptide(L)'
;MAFDSKEFFGKIKSGASSAASTVGEMGKAVGKKTGEKVELVKVNSKKHDLEKEIDGLFLQIGEKVYQHSGPSIEKAQFNDLIAQIDEKYTQIKDCVYRAAVLKGLAICPKCGWECEEQSAFCPKCGAPIPAPGPEDTSGE
;
A
#
# COMPACT_ATOMS: atom_id res chain seq x y z
N MET A 1 0.33 -2.68 -21.33
CA MET A 1 1.30 -1.96 -20.48
C MET A 1 0.69 -1.91 -19.09
N ALA A 2 1.12 -2.79 -18.18
CA ALA A 2 0.65 -2.73 -16.80
C ALA A 2 1.31 -1.53 -16.13
N PHE A 3 0.52 -0.52 -15.77
CA PHE A 3 1.00 0.56 -14.92
C PHE A 3 1.36 -0.08 -13.59
N ASP A 4 2.65 -0.27 -13.33
CA ASP A 4 3.12 -1.06 -12.20
C ASP A 4 2.90 -0.26 -10.92
N SER A 5 1.72 -0.42 -10.32
CA SER A 5 1.31 0.24 -9.08
C SER A 5 2.34 0.06 -7.96
N LYS A 6 3.14 -1.02 -7.99
CA LYS A 6 4.23 -1.27 -7.02
C LYS A 6 5.46 -0.38 -7.24
N GLU A 7 5.67 0.16 -8.44
CA GLU A 7 6.69 1.18 -8.73
C GLU A 7 6.19 2.59 -8.41
N PHE A 8 4.93 2.88 -8.71
CA PHE A 8 4.33 4.20 -8.44
C PHE A 8 4.35 4.53 -6.93
N PHE A 9 3.96 3.58 -6.06
CA PHE A 9 4.07 3.73 -4.61
C PHE A 9 5.51 3.93 -4.11
N GLY A 10 6.50 3.34 -4.79
CA GLY A 10 7.91 3.57 -4.52
C GLY A 10 8.33 5.02 -4.78
N LYS A 11 7.75 5.64 -5.83
CA LYS A 11 8.01 7.05 -6.19
C LYS A 11 7.24 8.05 -5.32
N ILE A 12 6.00 7.78 -4.93
CA ILE A 12 5.22 8.67 -4.03
C ILE A 12 5.96 8.89 -2.69
N LYS A 13 6.69 7.88 -2.21
CA LYS A 13 7.45 7.97 -0.96
C LYS A 13 8.61 8.98 -0.99
N SER A 14 9.11 9.35 -2.16
CA SER A 14 10.14 10.38 -2.28
C SER A 14 9.58 11.80 -2.12
N GLY A 15 8.25 11.99 -2.20
CA GLY A 15 7.62 13.31 -2.27
C GLY A 15 6.92 13.80 -1.00
N ALA A 16 6.76 12.98 0.05
CA ALA A 16 6.07 13.37 1.28
C ALA A 16 6.94 13.08 2.51
N SER A 17 7.82 14.02 2.84
CA SER A 17 8.52 14.05 4.12
C SER A 17 7.62 14.65 5.22
N SER A 18 7.63 13.97 6.37
CA SER A 18 7.27 14.46 7.72
C SER A 18 5.81 14.32 8.19
N ALA A 19 5.49 13.22 8.88
CA ALA A 19 4.74 13.23 10.14
C ALA A 19 4.90 11.85 10.83
N ALA A 20 5.57 11.86 11.98
CA ALA A 20 5.77 10.71 12.85
C ALA A 20 4.65 10.61 13.90
N SER A 21 4.59 9.46 14.58
CA SER A 21 3.70 9.02 15.67
C SER A 21 2.47 8.26 15.12
N THR A 22 2.39 6.94 15.27
CA THR A 22 2.20 6.30 16.58
C THR A 22 2.93 4.97 16.71
N VAL A 23 3.78 4.90 17.74
CA VAL A 23 4.15 3.66 18.42
C VAL A 23 3.12 3.47 19.53
N GLY A 24 2.51 2.29 19.62
CA GLY A 24 1.54 1.98 20.66
C GLY A 24 0.52 0.95 20.19
N GLU A 25 0.63 -0.24 20.77
CA GLU A 25 -0.37 -1.31 20.77
C GLU A 25 -0.46 -2.19 19.51
N MET A 26 0.27 -3.31 19.53
CA MET A 26 -0.30 -4.55 18.98
C MET A 26 0.19 -5.76 19.78
N GLY A 27 -0.22 -5.79 21.05
CA GLY A 27 -0.24 -7.01 21.85
C GLY A 27 -1.53 -7.79 21.59
N LYS A 28 -1.37 -9.10 21.39
CA LYS A 28 -2.39 -10.18 21.41
C LYS A 28 -3.42 -10.20 20.28
N ALA A 29 -3.16 -11.04 19.29
CA ALA A 29 -4.22 -11.78 18.61
C ALA A 29 -3.96 -13.29 18.77
N VAL A 30 -4.59 -13.89 19.79
CA VAL A 30 -4.68 -15.35 19.95
C VAL A 30 -6.08 -15.79 19.52
N GLY A 31 -6.15 -16.71 18.54
CA GLY A 31 -7.31 -17.58 18.25
C GLY A 31 -8.39 -17.05 17.30
N LYS A 32 -8.24 -17.24 15.96
CA LYS A 32 -9.38 -17.38 15.01
C LYS A 32 -9.02 -17.86 13.57
N LYS A 33 -8.34 -19.01 13.43
CA LYS A 33 -7.90 -19.59 12.13
C LYS A 33 -8.98 -19.81 11.04
N THR A 34 -10.28 -19.71 11.34
CA THR A 34 -11.37 -19.89 10.36
C THR A 34 -11.91 -18.58 9.76
N GLY A 35 -11.80 -17.44 10.44
CA GLY A 35 -12.31 -16.14 9.96
C GLY A 35 -11.32 -15.34 9.11
N GLU A 36 -10.03 -15.58 9.29
CA GLU A 36 -8.94 -14.80 8.69
C GLU A 36 -8.90 -14.92 7.16
N LYS A 37 -9.28 -16.08 6.60
CA LYS A 37 -9.31 -16.29 5.15
C LYS A 37 -10.41 -15.49 4.46
N VAL A 38 -11.58 -15.37 5.08
CA VAL A 38 -12.71 -14.60 4.52
C VAL A 38 -12.39 -13.11 4.55
N GLU A 39 -11.79 -12.63 5.65
CA GLU A 39 -11.35 -11.24 5.75
C GLU A 39 -10.22 -10.92 4.75
N LEU A 40 -9.30 -11.85 4.53
CA LEU A 40 -8.25 -11.68 3.53
C LEU A 40 -8.83 -11.55 2.10
N VAL A 41 -9.83 -12.36 1.75
CA VAL A 41 -10.51 -12.24 0.45
C VAL A 41 -11.20 -10.88 0.33
N LYS A 42 -11.94 -10.44 1.35
CA LYS A 42 -12.61 -9.13 1.34
C LYS A 42 -11.63 -7.96 1.17
N VAL A 43 -10.52 -7.99 1.92
CA VAL A 43 -9.49 -6.95 1.84
C VAL A 43 -8.84 -6.93 0.45
N ASN A 44 -8.56 -8.09 -0.13
CA ASN A 44 -8.01 -8.17 -1.49
C ASN A 44 -9.02 -7.72 -2.56
N SER A 45 -10.30 -8.06 -2.43
CA SER A 45 -11.34 -7.56 -3.34
C SER A 45 -11.42 -6.03 -3.28
N LYS A 46 -11.46 -5.45 -2.08
CA LYS A 46 -11.46 -3.98 -1.91
C LYS A 46 -10.23 -3.33 -2.53
N LYS A 47 -9.04 -3.91 -2.34
CA LYS A 47 -7.80 -3.45 -2.99
C LYS A 47 -7.96 -3.44 -4.52
N HIS A 48 -8.48 -4.53 -5.09
CA HIS A 48 -8.67 -4.67 -6.53
C HIS A 48 -9.67 -3.66 -7.10
N ASP A 49 -10.76 -3.41 -6.38
CA ASP A 49 -11.75 -2.39 -6.77
C ASP A 49 -11.13 -0.98 -6.74
N LEU A 50 -10.36 -0.64 -5.69
CA LEU A 50 -9.63 0.63 -5.62
C LEU A 50 -8.60 0.79 -6.75
N GLU A 51 -7.88 -0.28 -7.11
CA GLU A 51 -6.95 -0.27 -8.25
C GLU A 51 -7.67 0.03 -9.56
N LYS A 52 -8.85 -0.57 -9.80
CA LYS A 52 -9.68 -0.26 -10.98
C LYS A 52 -10.20 1.17 -10.98
N GLU A 53 -10.60 1.70 -9.82
CA GLU A 53 -11.05 3.09 -9.71
C GLU A 53 -9.92 4.06 -10.08
N ILE A 54 -8.68 3.77 -9.65
CA ILE A 54 -7.49 4.55 -10.03
C ILE A 54 -7.24 4.48 -11.53
N ASP A 55 -7.32 3.29 -12.15
CA ASP A 55 -7.20 3.14 -13.60
C ASP A 55 -8.24 3.99 -14.34
N GLY A 56 -9.47 4.03 -13.84
CA GLY A 56 -10.54 4.88 -14.36
C GLY A 56 -10.26 6.38 -14.21
N LEU A 57 -9.65 6.82 -13.11
CA LEU A 57 -9.23 8.21 -12.91
C LEU A 57 -8.10 8.60 -13.86
N PHE A 58 -7.11 7.73 -14.08
CA PHE A 58 -6.07 7.97 -15.07
C PHE A 58 -6.63 8.06 -16.49
N LEU A 59 -7.59 7.21 -16.84
CA LEU A 59 -8.27 7.29 -18.14
C LEU A 59 -8.97 8.63 -18.31
N GLN A 60 -9.72 9.09 -17.30
CA GLN A 60 -10.39 10.40 -17.34
C GLN A 60 -9.41 11.56 -17.49
N ILE A 61 -8.26 11.51 -16.82
CA ILE A 61 -7.21 12.51 -17.01
C ILE A 61 -6.72 12.47 -18.48
N GLY A 62 -6.44 11.28 -19.01
CA GLY A 62 -6.00 11.09 -20.39
C GLY A 62 -7.01 11.59 -21.43
N GLU A 63 -8.31 11.33 -21.22
CA GLU A 63 -9.39 11.84 -22.07
C GLU A 63 -9.44 13.36 -22.05
N LYS A 64 -9.39 13.98 -20.88
CA LYS A 64 -9.36 15.45 -20.74
C LYS A 64 -8.13 16.07 -21.41
N VAL A 65 -6.97 15.41 -21.32
CA VAL A 65 -5.75 15.82 -22.01
C VAL A 65 -5.93 15.72 -23.52
N TYR A 66 -6.49 14.63 -24.03
CA TYR A 66 -6.71 14.42 -25.46
C TYR A 66 -7.75 15.38 -26.04
N GLN A 67 -8.82 15.66 -25.30
CA GLN A 67 -9.88 16.60 -25.70
C GLN A 67 -9.45 18.06 -25.61
N HIS A 68 -8.32 18.35 -24.98
CA HIS A 68 -7.83 19.71 -24.85
C HIS A 68 -7.25 20.21 -26.17
N SER A 69 -8.00 21.07 -26.85
CA SER A 69 -7.58 21.70 -28.11
C SER A 69 -6.76 23.00 -27.91
N GLY A 70 -6.52 23.41 -26.67
CA GLY A 70 -5.79 24.63 -26.34
C GLY A 70 -4.27 24.46 -26.42
N PRO A 71 -3.51 25.57 -26.45
CA PRO A 71 -2.05 25.53 -26.59
C PRO A 71 -1.32 25.04 -25.33
N SER A 72 -1.99 24.95 -24.18
CA SER A 72 -1.37 24.52 -22.91
C SER A 72 -2.40 24.00 -21.92
N ILE A 73 -2.06 22.87 -21.31
CA ILE A 73 -2.88 22.20 -20.30
C ILE A 73 -2.40 22.60 -18.92
N GLU A 74 -3.28 23.18 -18.12
CA GLU A 74 -2.95 23.57 -16.75
C GLU A 74 -3.17 22.42 -15.77
N LYS A 75 -2.15 22.11 -14.97
CA LYS A 75 -2.22 21.07 -13.92
C LYS A 75 -3.39 21.28 -12.96
N ALA A 76 -3.74 22.53 -12.67
CA ALA A 76 -4.84 22.88 -11.78
C ALA A 76 -6.18 22.22 -12.15
N GLN A 77 -6.40 21.96 -13.44
CA GLN A 77 -7.61 21.31 -13.96
C GLN A 77 -7.75 19.84 -13.54
N PHE A 78 -6.67 19.22 -13.06
CA PHE A 78 -6.64 17.83 -12.61
C PHE A 78 -6.42 17.69 -11.11
N ASN A 79 -6.26 18.77 -10.36
CA ASN A 79 -5.94 18.70 -8.93
C ASN A 79 -6.93 17.83 -8.15
N ASP A 80 -8.22 17.92 -8.47
CA ASP A 80 -9.26 17.10 -7.85
C ASP A 80 -9.09 15.60 -8.17
N LEU A 81 -8.88 15.25 -9.45
CA LEU A 81 -8.63 13.88 -9.88
C LEU A 81 -7.34 13.32 -9.27
N ILE A 82 -6.29 14.13 -9.16
CA ILE A 82 -5.03 13.77 -8.51
C ILE A 82 -5.25 13.51 -7.02
N ALA A 83 -5.99 14.38 -6.32
CA ALA A 83 -6.30 14.20 -4.91
C ALA A 83 -7.11 12.91 -4.66
N GLN A 84 -8.07 12.59 -5.53
CA GLN A 84 -8.81 11.33 -5.47
C GLN A 84 -7.90 10.11 -5.68
N ILE A 85 -6.95 10.19 -6.62
CA ILE A 85 -5.94 9.13 -6.84
C ILE A 85 -5.08 8.95 -5.57
N ASP A 86 -4.59 10.03 -4.98
CA ASP A 86 -3.77 10.00 -3.76
C ASP A 86 -4.52 9.41 -2.56
N GLU A 87 -5.80 9.75 -2.40
CA GLU A 87 -6.66 9.17 -1.36
C GLU A 87 -6.84 7.67 -1.57
N LYS A 88 -7.16 7.22 -2.80
CA LYS A 88 -7.33 5.79 -3.10
C LYS A 88 -6.04 5.01 -2.91
N TYR A 89 -4.89 5.58 -3.24
CA TYR A 89 -3.60 4.99 -2.90
C TYR A 89 -3.38 4.88 -1.39
N THR A 90 -3.84 5.85 -0.60
CA THR A 90 -3.79 5.74 0.86
C THR A 90 -4.66 4.58 1.36
N GLN A 91 -5.84 4.38 0.78
CA GLN A 91 -6.70 3.23 1.11
C GLN A 91 -6.10 1.88 0.68
N ILE A 92 -5.40 1.83 -0.45
CA ILE A 92 -4.67 0.62 -0.89
C ILE A 92 -3.56 0.27 0.10
N LYS A 93 -2.83 1.26 0.64
CA LYS A 93 -1.80 1.02 1.68
C LYS A 93 -2.40 0.34 2.91
N ASP A 94 -3.55 0.81 3.39
CA ASP A 94 -4.27 0.18 4.51
C ASP A 94 -4.66 -1.27 4.17
N CYS A 95 -5.19 -1.51 2.96
CA CYS A 95 -5.56 -2.86 2.53
C CYS A 95 -4.34 -3.80 2.47
N VAL A 96 -3.20 -3.32 1.95
CA VAL A 96 -1.94 -4.10 1.91
C VAL A 96 -1.45 -4.42 3.32
N TYR A 97 -1.47 -3.43 4.22
CA TYR A 97 -1.08 -3.64 5.62
C TYR A 97 -1.97 -4.70 6.29
N ARG A 98 -3.29 -4.54 6.21
CA ARG A 98 -4.25 -5.48 6.78
C ARG A 98 -4.11 -6.89 6.20
N ALA A 99 -3.87 -7.01 4.90
CA ALA A 99 -3.64 -8.29 4.25
C ALA A 99 -2.36 -8.97 4.76
N ALA A 100 -1.29 -8.22 5.01
CA ALA A 100 -0.06 -8.77 5.57
C ALA A 100 -0.22 -9.20 7.02
N VAL A 101 -0.89 -8.40 7.85
CA VAL A 101 -1.20 -8.78 9.24
C VAL A 101 -2.03 -10.07 9.28
N LEU A 102 -3.06 -10.21 8.43
CA LEU A 102 -3.86 -11.44 8.33
C LEU A 102 -3.07 -12.66 7.81
N LYS A 103 -1.93 -12.44 7.17
CA LYS A 103 -1.02 -13.49 6.68
C LYS A 103 0.13 -13.79 7.65
N GLY A 104 0.26 -13.04 8.75
CA GLY A 104 1.43 -13.14 9.64
C GLY A 104 2.73 -12.64 8.99
N LEU A 105 2.64 -11.60 8.16
CA LEU A 105 3.80 -11.01 7.47
C LEU A 105 4.11 -9.63 8.03
N ALA A 106 5.40 -9.28 8.09
CA ALA A 106 5.86 -7.95 8.46
C ALA A 106 5.82 -7.01 7.25
N ILE A 107 5.41 -5.75 7.43
CA ILE A 107 5.47 -4.73 6.37
C ILE A 107 6.68 -3.84 6.58
N CYS A 108 7.50 -3.69 5.55
CA CYS A 108 8.63 -2.78 5.59
C CYS A 108 8.15 -1.32 5.78
N PRO A 109 8.55 -0.62 6.85
CA PRO A 109 8.13 0.77 7.09
C PRO A 109 8.73 1.74 6.05
N LYS A 110 9.82 1.34 5.37
CA LYS A 110 10.45 2.15 4.33
C LYS A 110 9.87 1.93 2.93
N CYS A 111 9.21 0.83 2.60
CA CYS A 111 8.74 0.67 1.21
C CYS A 111 7.40 -0.03 1.06
N GLY A 112 6.79 -0.48 2.16
CA GLY A 112 5.52 -1.20 2.14
C GLY A 112 5.61 -2.62 1.60
N TRP A 113 6.81 -3.15 1.36
CA TRP A 113 6.99 -4.53 0.90
C TRP A 113 6.63 -5.52 1.99
N GLU A 114 5.92 -6.58 1.61
CA GLU A 114 5.64 -7.73 2.48
C GLU A 114 6.93 -8.53 2.69
N CYS A 115 7.32 -8.64 3.95
CA CYS A 115 8.53 -9.32 4.37
C CYS A 115 8.13 -10.46 5.31
N GLU A 116 8.97 -11.49 5.34
CA GLU A 116 8.81 -12.55 6.33
C GLU A 116 8.94 -11.95 7.73
N GLU A 117 8.17 -12.50 8.68
CA GLU A 117 8.10 -12.01 10.07
C GLU A 117 9.48 -11.96 10.74
N GLN A 118 10.41 -12.84 10.34
CA GLN A 118 11.76 -12.96 10.87
C GLN A 118 12.84 -12.21 10.06
N SER A 119 12.47 -11.50 9.00
CA SER A 119 13.44 -10.86 8.12
C SER A 119 14.00 -9.60 8.76
N ALA A 120 15.31 -9.55 9.03
CA ALA A 120 15.95 -8.37 9.63
C ALA A 120 16.00 -7.17 8.68
N PHE A 121 15.96 -7.41 7.36
CA PHE A 121 16.07 -6.38 6.33
C PHE A 121 15.06 -6.62 5.21
N CYS A 122 14.49 -5.54 4.68
CA CYS A 122 13.58 -5.63 3.55
C CYS A 122 14.33 -6.04 2.26
N PRO A 123 13.93 -7.14 1.60
CA PRO A 123 14.61 -7.62 0.38
C PRO A 123 14.45 -6.65 -0.80
N LYS A 124 13.45 -5.76 -0.77
CA LYS A 124 13.22 -4.78 -1.83
C LYS A 124 14.01 -3.49 -1.67
N CYS A 125 14.24 -3.01 -0.44
CA CYS A 125 14.79 -1.66 -0.23
C CYS A 125 15.94 -1.57 0.78
N GLY A 126 16.36 -2.71 1.35
CA GLY A 126 17.45 -2.81 2.32
C GLY A 126 17.19 -2.14 3.67
N ALA A 127 15.98 -1.66 3.92
CA ALA A 127 15.66 -1.05 5.21
C ALA A 127 15.60 -2.10 6.32
N PRO A 128 16.06 -1.78 7.54
CA PRO A 128 15.85 -2.65 8.67
C PRO A 128 14.35 -2.79 8.95
N ILE A 129 13.92 -4.01 9.24
CA ILE A 129 12.56 -4.30 9.69
C ILE A 129 12.61 -4.40 11.21
N PRO A 130 11.76 -3.65 11.94
CA PRO A 130 11.70 -3.79 13.38
C PRO A 130 11.27 -5.23 13.71
N ALA A 131 12.16 -5.97 14.38
CA ALA A 131 11.91 -7.35 14.74
C ALA A 131 10.68 -7.47 15.66
N PRO A 132 9.78 -8.44 15.43
CA PRO A 132 8.92 -8.90 16.51
C PRO A 132 9.82 -9.51 17.59
N GLY A 133 9.50 -9.25 18.86
CA GLY A 133 10.28 -9.71 20.00
C GLY A 133 10.52 -11.23 19.99
N PRO A 134 11.59 -11.70 20.65
CA PRO A 134 11.98 -13.11 20.60
C PRO A 134 10.97 -13.98 21.34
N GLU A 135 10.36 -14.95 20.64
CA GLU A 135 9.85 -16.17 21.26
C GLU A 135 10.23 -17.39 20.41
N ASP A 136 10.94 -18.30 21.08
CA ASP A 136 11.66 -19.47 20.57
C ASP A 136 10.77 -20.55 19.94
N THR A 137 11.32 -21.38 19.05
CA THR A 137 11.46 -22.85 19.25
C THR A 137 12.11 -23.59 18.06
N SER A 138 13.32 -24.08 18.29
CA SER A 138 13.86 -25.43 18.00
C SER A 138 13.32 -26.30 16.84
N GLY A 139 14.27 -26.85 16.06
CA GLY A 139 14.17 -28.11 15.30
C GLY A 139 14.60 -27.93 13.85
N GLU A 140 15.66 -28.53 13.30
CA GLU A 140 16.49 -29.70 13.66
C GLU A 140 17.97 -29.43 13.34
#